data_AF-A0A1S2UPT0-F1
#
_entry.id   AF-A0A1S2UPT0-F1
#
_cell.length_a   1.000
_cell.length_b   1.000
_cell.length_c   1.000
_cell.angle_alpha   90.00
_cell.angle_beta   90.00
_cell.angle_gamma   90.00
#
_symmetry.space_group_name_H-M   'P 1'
#
loop_
_entity.id
_entity.type
_entity.pdbx_description
1 polymer ?
#
loop_
_entity_poly.entity_id
_entity_poly.type
_entity_poly.pdbx_seq_one_letter_code
_entity_poly.pdbx_strand_id
1 'polypeptide(L)'
;MRLSHALALAPLTAVLLLSGCAQSIAPSAPVAPLKLEALGQALPSSPAREGWIDQIINQDPAVVSSLKPVLQPTVSNDERIARLRKQDGGVLPDAYWALYKQNLEAMQYDLNHRHDAAREQYTRTYRDELSRLSDSTLQAMATTPQGVDANTRRQLSARMSDRTATYLMTSEQSFKDATDAHLNRMALMDRQYNVCARKPDCWDAPVKK
;
A
#
# COMPACT_ATOMS: atom_id res chain seq x y z
N MET A 1 59.24 -29.42 -12.07
CA MET A 1 59.85 -29.19 -13.40
C MET A 1 58.76 -28.53 -14.25
N ARG A 2 58.87 -27.23 -14.59
CA ARG A 2 59.52 -26.67 -15.82
C ARG A 2 58.90 -27.29 -17.08
N LEU A 3 58.41 -26.61 -18.12
CA LEU A 3 58.43 -25.23 -18.63
C LEU A 3 57.27 -25.15 -19.66
N SER A 4 56.44 -24.10 -19.66
CA SER A 4 56.53 -22.94 -20.57
C SER A 4 56.68 -23.28 -22.06
N HIS A 5 55.69 -22.91 -22.88
CA HIS A 5 55.92 -22.38 -24.24
C HIS A 5 55.10 -21.09 -24.38
N ALA A 6 55.82 -20.02 -24.67
CA ALA A 6 55.34 -18.67 -24.88
C ALA A 6 55.41 -18.31 -26.38
N LEU A 7 54.76 -17.19 -26.71
CA LEU A 7 54.91 -16.34 -27.92
C LEU A 7 54.25 -16.89 -29.20
N ALA A 8 53.65 -16.10 -30.10
CA ALA A 8 53.26 -14.68 -30.22
C ALA A 8 52.35 -14.65 -31.48
N LEU A 9 51.35 -13.78 -31.64
CA LEU A 9 51.46 -12.45 -32.26
C LEU A 9 50.04 -11.85 -32.35
N ALA A 10 49.88 -10.61 -31.89
CA ALA A 10 48.82 -9.68 -32.32
C ALA A 10 49.32 -8.90 -33.55
N PRO A 11 48.60 -7.93 -34.17
CA PRO A 11 47.20 -7.50 -34.01
C PRO A 11 46.48 -7.29 -35.38
N LEU A 12 45.15 -7.09 -35.39
CA LEU A 12 44.53 -6.23 -36.42
C LEU A 12 43.22 -5.64 -35.90
N THR A 13 43.30 -4.34 -35.67
CA THR A 13 42.27 -3.35 -35.40
C THR A 13 41.15 -3.36 -36.45
N ALA A 14 39.91 -3.34 -35.99
CA ALA A 14 38.81 -2.66 -36.68
C ALA A 14 37.87 -2.04 -35.64
N VAL A 15 38.05 -0.74 -35.46
CA VAL A 15 37.11 0.22 -34.89
C VAL A 15 35.84 0.26 -35.75
N LEU A 16 34.72 0.72 -35.16
CA LEU A 16 33.35 0.96 -35.68
C LEU A 16 32.39 -0.05 -35.04
N LEU A 17 31.60 0.28 -34.02
CA LEU A 17 30.56 1.31 -34.03
C LEU A 17 30.31 1.85 -32.61
N LEU A 18 30.79 3.06 -32.32
CA LEU A 18 30.32 3.90 -31.22
C LEU A 18 29.43 4.98 -31.82
N SER A 19 28.15 4.67 -32.00
CA SER A 19 27.10 5.67 -32.24
C SER A 19 25.77 5.19 -31.65
N GLY A 20 25.80 4.81 -30.38
CA GLY A 20 24.63 4.83 -29.54
C GLY A 20 24.81 5.98 -28.58
N CYS A 21 24.00 7.03 -28.72
CA CYS A 21 23.95 8.14 -27.76
C CYS A 21 23.55 7.59 -26.38
N ALA A 22 24.53 7.16 -25.59
CA ALA A 22 24.37 7.08 -24.16
C ALA A 22 24.21 8.52 -23.67
N GLN A 23 22.97 9.00 -23.61
CA GLN A 23 22.63 10.11 -22.74
C GLN A 23 23.02 9.64 -21.33
N SER A 24 24.21 10.06 -20.90
CA SER A 24 24.59 10.00 -19.51
C SER A 24 23.55 10.82 -18.78
N ILE A 25 22.58 10.14 -18.17
CA ILE A 25 21.72 10.75 -17.17
C ILE A 25 22.68 11.08 -16.04
N ALA A 26 23.20 12.31 -16.06
CA ALA A 26 23.91 12.85 -14.92
C ALA A 26 22.99 12.63 -13.70
N PRO A 27 23.50 12.11 -12.57
CA PRO A 27 22.72 12.06 -11.36
C PRO A 27 22.24 13.49 -11.09
N SER A 28 20.93 13.70 -11.18
CA SER A 28 20.30 14.98 -10.86
C SER A 28 20.79 15.37 -9.48
N ALA A 29 21.38 16.58 -9.36
CA ALA A 29 21.75 17.13 -8.07
C ALA A 29 20.59 16.95 -7.08
N PRO A 30 20.86 16.58 -5.81
CA PRO A 30 19.80 16.39 -4.84
C PRO A 30 18.97 17.67 -4.77
N VAL A 31 17.71 17.56 -5.20
CA VAL A 31 16.75 18.66 -5.12
C VAL A 31 16.58 18.95 -3.65
N ALA A 32 17.03 20.13 -3.20
CA ALA A 32 16.82 20.56 -1.83
C ALA A 32 15.33 20.42 -1.48
N PRO A 33 14.98 19.92 -0.27
CA PRO A 33 13.59 19.70 0.08
C PRO A 33 12.78 20.99 -0.09
N LEU A 34 11.70 20.92 -0.88
CA LEU A 34 10.82 22.06 -1.11
C LEU A 34 10.20 22.46 0.23
N LYS A 35 10.44 23.71 0.66
CA LYS A 35 9.75 24.26 1.83
C LYS A 35 8.28 24.46 1.46
N LEU A 36 7.40 23.73 2.12
CA LEU A 36 5.95 23.91 1.96
C LEU A 36 5.54 25.28 2.50
N GLU A 37 4.88 26.07 1.66
CA GLU A 37 4.23 27.31 2.09
C GLU A 37 3.03 26.98 3.00
N ALA A 38 2.55 27.88 3.85
CA ALA A 38 1.33 27.59 4.61
C ALA A 38 0.11 27.80 3.70
N LEU A 39 -0.80 26.81 3.64
CA LEU A 39 -2.13 27.06 3.11
C LEU A 39 -2.88 27.90 4.16
N GLY A 40 -3.42 29.04 3.75
CA GLY A 40 -4.13 29.95 4.65
C GLY A 40 -5.37 29.32 5.29
N GLN A 41 -6.28 30.15 5.82
CA GLN A 41 -7.55 29.64 6.33
C GLN A 41 -8.43 29.09 5.20
N ALA A 42 -9.34 28.17 5.55
CA ALA A 42 -10.33 27.69 4.61
C ALA A 42 -11.18 28.87 4.09
N LEU A 43 -11.40 28.90 2.77
CA LEU A 43 -12.23 29.92 2.13
C LEU A 43 -13.71 29.50 2.19
N PRO A 44 -14.65 30.46 2.16
CA PRO A 44 -16.09 30.15 2.18
C PRO A 44 -16.50 29.16 1.09
N SER A 45 -17.38 28.23 1.46
CA SER A 45 -17.92 27.24 0.51
C SER A 45 -18.92 27.89 -0.45
N SER A 46 -18.94 27.39 -1.69
CA SER A 46 -19.94 27.70 -2.71
C SER A 46 -20.22 26.43 -3.53
N PRO A 47 -21.39 26.29 -4.19
CA PRO A 47 -21.67 25.11 -5.01
C PRO A 47 -20.63 24.86 -6.10
N ALA A 48 -20.10 25.92 -6.73
CA ALA A 48 -19.05 25.80 -7.73
C ALA A 48 -17.74 25.28 -7.11
N ARG A 49 -17.37 25.81 -5.94
CA ARG A 49 -16.17 25.41 -5.20
C ARG A 49 -16.21 23.95 -4.80
N GLU A 50 -17.30 23.51 -4.18
CA GLU A 50 -17.48 22.09 -3.82
C GLU A 50 -17.46 21.21 -5.07
N GLY A 51 -18.09 21.64 -6.17
CA GLY A 51 -18.07 20.91 -7.44
C GLY A 51 -16.65 20.71 -7.99
N TRP A 52 -15.79 21.72 -7.95
CA TRP A 52 -14.39 21.58 -8.37
C TRP A 52 -13.59 20.69 -7.42
N ILE A 53 -13.78 20.85 -6.10
CA ILE A 53 -13.12 20.01 -5.10
C ILE A 53 -13.48 18.54 -5.31
N ASP A 54 -14.77 18.25 -5.47
CA ASP A 54 -15.27 16.89 -5.71
C ASP A 54 -14.69 16.31 -6.99
N GLN A 55 -14.68 17.09 -8.08
CA GLN A 55 -14.11 16.66 -9.35
C GLN A 55 -12.61 16.32 -9.22
N ILE A 56 -11.84 17.17 -8.52
CA ILE A 56 -10.40 16.94 -8.30
C ILE A 56 -10.17 15.68 -7.46
N ILE A 57 -10.92 15.52 -6.35
CA ILE A 57 -10.81 14.36 -5.46
C ILE A 57 -11.18 13.07 -6.19
N ASN A 58 -12.25 13.08 -6.98
CA ASN A 58 -12.73 11.91 -7.72
C ASN A 58 -11.84 11.51 -8.90
N GLN A 59 -10.78 12.26 -9.20
CA GLN A 59 -9.75 11.90 -10.18
C GLN A 59 -8.47 11.40 -9.51
N ASP A 60 -8.37 11.46 -8.19
CA ASP A 60 -7.18 11.05 -7.45
C ASP A 60 -7.08 9.51 -7.38
N PRO A 61 -5.97 8.89 -7.81
CA PRO A 61 -5.80 7.44 -7.79
C PRO A 61 -5.97 6.78 -6.41
N ALA A 62 -5.61 7.46 -5.32
CA ALA A 62 -5.76 6.93 -3.96
C ALA A 62 -7.24 6.85 -3.53
N VAL A 63 -8.09 7.69 -4.13
CA VAL A 63 -9.53 7.76 -3.90
C VAL A 63 -10.29 6.81 -4.82
N VAL A 64 -9.99 6.85 -6.12
CA VAL A 64 -10.79 6.18 -7.17
C VAL A 64 -10.86 4.67 -6.99
N SER A 65 -9.81 4.03 -6.46
CA SER A 65 -9.80 2.65 -5.93
C SER A 65 -10.73 1.60 -6.58
N SER A 66 -10.94 1.66 -7.89
CA SER A 66 -11.51 0.57 -8.68
C SER A 66 -10.48 -0.56 -8.87
N LEU A 67 -9.25 -0.36 -8.37
CA LEU A 67 -8.10 -1.23 -8.56
C LEU A 67 -7.72 -2.05 -7.32
N LYS A 68 -8.54 -2.06 -6.25
CA LYS A 68 -8.28 -2.99 -5.14
C LYS A 68 -8.78 -4.37 -5.55
N PRO A 69 -7.91 -5.37 -5.79
CA PRO A 69 -8.37 -6.74 -5.77
C PRO A 69 -8.95 -7.01 -4.37
N VAL A 70 -10.25 -7.34 -4.32
CA VAL A 70 -10.82 -7.97 -3.13
C VAL A 70 -9.99 -9.22 -2.90
N LEU A 71 -9.46 -9.39 -1.69
CA LEU A 71 -8.80 -10.64 -1.34
C LEU A 71 -9.86 -11.73 -1.37
N GLN A 72 -9.89 -12.46 -2.48
CA GLN A 72 -10.63 -13.68 -2.64
C GLN A 72 -9.64 -14.81 -2.40
N PRO A 73 -9.85 -15.67 -1.40
CA PRO A 73 -8.96 -16.78 -1.18
C PRO A 73 -9.04 -17.71 -2.40
N THR A 74 -7.88 -18.21 -2.85
CA THR A 74 -7.79 -19.15 -3.99
C THR A 74 -8.47 -20.49 -3.71
N VAL A 75 -8.72 -20.78 -2.42
CA VAL A 75 -9.43 -21.94 -1.92
C VAL A 75 -10.51 -21.47 -0.94
N SER A 76 -11.72 -22.02 -1.02
CA SER A 76 -12.79 -21.64 -0.09
C SER A 76 -12.42 -21.98 1.36
N ASN A 77 -12.96 -21.21 2.31
CA ASN A 77 -12.77 -21.52 3.74
C ASN A 77 -13.31 -22.92 4.09
N ASP A 78 -14.40 -23.36 3.45
CA ASP A 78 -14.97 -24.70 3.65
C ASP A 78 -14.02 -25.81 3.21
N GLU A 79 -13.39 -25.68 2.04
CA GLU A 79 -12.41 -26.65 1.56
C GLU A 79 -11.15 -26.67 2.45
N ARG A 80 -10.70 -25.49 2.89
CA ARG A 80 -9.57 -25.37 3.83
C ARG A 80 -9.89 -26.08 5.15
N ILE A 81 -11.08 -25.87 5.71
CA ILE A 81 -11.52 -26.50 6.95
C ILE A 81 -11.67 -28.01 6.77
N ALA A 82 -12.22 -28.49 5.65
CA ALA A 82 -12.35 -29.92 5.37
C ALA A 82 -10.97 -30.62 5.38
N ARG A 83 -9.93 -30.00 4.79
CA ARG A 83 -8.56 -30.54 4.87
C ARG A 83 -8.02 -30.56 6.29
N LEU A 84 -8.17 -29.48 7.04
CA LEU A 84 -7.66 -29.38 8.42
C LEU A 84 -8.38 -30.37 9.35
N ARG A 85 -9.71 -30.52 9.21
CA ARG A 85 -10.51 -31.52 9.93
C ARG A 85 -10.02 -32.95 9.66
N LYS A 86 -9.70 -33.25 8.40
CA LYS A 86 -9.15 -34.56 8.02
C LYS A 86 -7.78 -34.81 8.66
N GLN A 87 -6.91 -33.79 8.70
CA GLN A 87 -5.59 -33.88 9.35
C GLN A 87 -5.70 -34.01 10.87
N ASP A 88 -6.70 -33.38 11.47
CA ASP A 88 -6.99 -33.48 12.90
C ASP A 88 -7.50 -34.87 13.33
N GLY A 89 -8.04 -35.66 12.39
CA GLY A 89 -8.57 -37.00 12.70
C GLY A 89 -9.87 -36.99 13.49
N GLY A 90 -10.60 -35.86 13.50
CA GLY A 90 -11.88 -35.72 14.20
C GLY A 90 -11.77 -35.55 15.72
N VAL A 91 -10.60 -35.11 16.23
CA VAL A 91 -10.35 -34.91 17.66
C VAL A 91 -11.05 -33.64 18.17
N LEU A 92 -11.07 -32.59 17.35
CA LEU A 92 -11.66 -31.30 17.71
C LEU A 92 -13.15 -31.25 17.34
N PRO A 93 -13.99 -30.68 18.23
CA PRO A 93 -15.44 -30.67 18.06
C PRO A 93 -15.88 -29.76 16.90
N ASP A 94 -17.10 -29.98 16.39
CA ASP A 94 -17.66 -29.14 15.31
C ASP A 94 -17.65 -27.64 15.62
N ALA A 95 -17.90 -27.29 16.88
CA ALA A 95 -17.89 -25.91 17.35
C ALA A 95 -16.51 -25.22 17.20
N TYR A 96 -15.40 -25.96 17.35
CA TYR A 96 -14.06 -25.44 17.11
C TYR A 96 -13.91 -24.99 15.65
N TRP A 97 -14.34 -25.83 14.72
CA TRP A 97 -14.21 -25.56 13.29
C TRP A 97 -15.17 -24.49 12.79
N ALA A 98 -16.34 -24.36 13.41
CA ALA A 98 -17.24 -23.23 13.14
C ALA A 98 -16.58 -21.90 13.55
N LEU A 99 -15.95 -21.85 14.73
CA LEU A 99 -15.19 -20.68 15.16
C LEU A 99 -13.95 -20.42 14.30
N TYR A 100 -13.26 -21.48 13.86
CA TYR A 100 -12.14 -21.37 12.92
C TYR A 100 -12.60 -20.69 11.62
N LYS A 101 -13.76 -21.10 11.06
CA LYS A 101 -14.35 -20.47 9.87
C LYS A 101 -14.61 -18.99 10.09
N GLN A 102 -15.26 -18.66 11.20
CA GLN A 102 -15.57 -17.28 11.57
C GLN A 102 -14.29 -16.43 11.68
N ASN A 103 -13.21 -16.97 12.25
CA ASN A 103 -11.94 -16.27 12.37
C ASN A 103 -11.24 -16.03 11.02
N LEU A 104 -11.39 -16.95 10.04
CA LEU A 104 -10.91 -16.77 8.67
C LEU A 104 -11.72 -15.69 7.93
N GLU A 105 -13.04 -15.71 8.07
CA GLU A 105 -13.94 -14.72 7.46
C GLU A 105 -13.69 -13.33 8.05
N ALA A 106 -13.49 -13.23 9.37
CA ALA A 106 -13.11 -11.98 10.02
C ALA A 106 -11.76 -11.43 9.50
N MET A 107 -10.75 -12.29 9.31
CA MET A 107 -9.48 -11.85 8.71
C MET A 107 -9.66 -11.34 7.28
N GLN A 108 -10.46 -12.03 6.47
CA GLN A 108 -10.74 -11.60 5.10
C GLN A 108 -11.47 -10.24 5.09
N TYR A 109 -12.43 -10.06 6.00
CA TYR A 109 -13.11 -8.78 6.20
C TYR A 109 -12.12 -7.67 6.59
N ASP A 110 -11.31 -7.90 7.63
CA ASP A 110 -10.33 -6.93 8.15
C ASP A 110 -9.35 -6.50 7.05
N LEU A 111 -8.82 -7.46 6.27
CA LEU A 111 -7.87 -7.18 5.20
C LEU A 111 -8.49 -6.45 4.01
N ASN A 112 -9.75 -6.74 3.66
CA ASN A 112 -10.45 -6.04 2.60
C ASN A 112 -10.75 -4.57 2.96
N HIS A 113 -10.95 -4.29 4.25
CA HIS A 113 -11.28 -2.94 4.76
C HIS A 113 -10.08 -2.19 5.36
N ARG A 114 -8.88 -2.80 5.41
CA ARG A 114 -7.66 -2.23 6.04
C ARG A 114 -7.27 -0.83 5.56
N HIS A 115 -7.69 -0.47 4.36
CA HIS A 115 -7.33 0.78 3.70
C HIS A 115 -8.43 1.84 3.84
N ASP A 116 -9.60 1.50 4.36
CA ASP A 116 -10.79 2.38 4.27
C ASP A 116 -10.64 3.57 5.20
N ALA A 117 -10.19 3.36 6.44
CA ALA A 117 -9.87 4.42 7.36
C ALA A 117 -8.72 5.32 6.84
N ALA A 118 -7.68 4.71 6.26
CA ALA A 118 -6.56 5.45 5.66
C ALA A 118 -7.02 6.31 4.48
N ARG A 119 -7.93 5.79 3.65
CA ARG A 119 -8.52 6.54 2.52
C ARG A 119 -9.43 7.66 3.00
N GLU A 120 -10.29 7.39 3.99
CA GLU A 120 -11.15 8.43 4.55
C GLU A 120 -10.30 9.59 5.08
N GLN A 121 -9.23 9.29 5.81
CA GLN A 121 -8.28 10.29 6.28
C GLN A 121 -7.61 11.03 5.12
N TYR A 122 -7.12 10.31 4.09
CA TYR A 122 -6.55 10.92 2.89
C TYR A 122 -7.51 11.90 2.23
N THR A 123 -8.77 11.49 2.00
CA THR A 123 -9.79 12.32 1.37
C THR A 123 -10.14 13.55 2.21
N ARG A 124 -10.26 13.40 3.54
CA ARG A 124 -10.50 14.53 4.45
C ARG A 124 -9.36 15.54 4.41
N THR A 125 -8.12 15.08 4.50
CA THR A 125 -6.94 15.96 4.40
C THR A 125 -6.89 16.65 3.05
N TYR A 126 -7.13 15.92 1.95
CA TYR A 126 -7.11 16.53 0.63
C TYR A 126 -8.20 17.59 0.46
N ARG A 127 -9.42 17.31 0.93
CA ARG A 127 -10.51 18.29 0.91
C ARG A 127 -10.16 19.54 1.73
N ASP A 128 -9.59 19.38 2.92
CA ASP A 128 -9.15 20.51 3.74
C ASP A 128 -8.10 21.36 3.00
N GLU A 129 -7.09 20.74 2.40
CA GLU A 129 -6.08 21.44 1.62
C GLU A 129 -6.69 22.20 0.44
N LEU A 130 -7.57 21.56 -0.34
CA LEU A 130 -8.25 22.18 -1.48
C LEU A 130 -9.17 23.33 -1.02
N SER A 131 -9.81 23.20 0.15
CA SER A 131 -10.68 24.24 0.73
C SER A 131 -9.93 25.53 1.09
N ARG A 132 -8.59 25.53 1.06
CA ARG A 132 -7.74 26.70 1.32
C ARG A 132 -7.19 27.34 0.04
N LEU A 133 -7.41 26.74 -1.13
CA LEU A 133 -6.95 27.25 -2.43
C LEU A 133 -7.92 28.27 -3.02
N SER A 134 -7.43 29.19 -3.84
CA SER A 134 -8.32 30.15 -4.53
C SER A 134 -9.27 29.44 -5.51
N ASP A 135 -10.43 30.04 -5.79
CA ASP A 135 -11.38 29.52 -6.78
C ASP A 135 -10.76 29.38 -8.17
N SER A 136 -9.89 30.32 -8.57
CA SER A 136 -9.19 30.24 -9.86
C SER A 136 -8.23 29.05 -9.91
N THR A 137 -7.54 28.74 -8.81
CA THR A 137 -6.69 27.55 -8.70
C THR A 137 -7.53 26.28 -8.79
N LEU A 138 -8.63 26.18 -8.04
CA LEU A 138 -9.51 25.00 -8.07
C LEU A 138 -10.12 24.78 -9.45
N GLN A 139 -10.63 25.84 -10.08
CA GLN A 139 -11.17 25.78 -11.43
C GLN A 139 -10.11 25.34 -12.45
N ALA A 140 -8.89 25.87 -12.36
CA ALA A 140 -7.79 25.47 -13.22
C ALA A 140 -7.41 24.00 -12.99
N MET A 141 -7.29 23.55 -11.74
CA MET A 141 -7.02 22.14 -11.42
C MET A 141 -8.12 21.21 -11.95
N ALA A 142 -9.39 21.61 -11.88
CA ALA A 142 -10.51 20.79 -12.34
C ALA A 142 -10.61 20.73 -13.88
N THR A 143 -10.34 21.84 -14.58
CA THR A 143 -10.69 21.96 -16.02
C THR A 143 -9.48 22.11 -16.95
N THR A 144 -8.37 22.67 -16.49
CA THR A 144 -7.15 22.89 -17.29
C THR A 144 -5.91 22.81 -16.39
N PRO A 145 -5.50 21.61 -15.95
CA PRO A 145 -4.44 21.46 -14.94
C PRO A 145 -3.10 22.12 -15.32
N GLN A 146 -2.82 22.25 -16.61
CA GLN A 146 -1.62 22.93 -17.13
C GLN A 146 -1.64 24.46 -16.90
N GLY A 147 -2.81 25.04 -16.64
CA GLY A 147 -3.00 26.46 -16.35
C GLY A 147 -2.62 26.88 -14.93
N VAL A 148 -2.34 25.93 -14.03
CA VAL A 148 -1.79 26.21 -12.69
C VAL A 148 -0.32 26.61 -12.83
N ASP A 149 0.10 27.71 -12.21
CA ASP A 149 1.49 28.17 -12.29
C ASP A 149 2.49 27.15 -11.70
N ALA A 150 3.76 27.25 -12.14
CA ALA A 150 4.78 26.26 -11.79
C ALA A 150 5.14 26.22 -10.30
N ASN A 151 4.98 27.32 -9.54
CA ASN A 151 5.24 27.30 -8.10
C ASN A 151 4.09 26.58 -7.38
N THR A 152 2.85 26.98 -7.64
CA THR A 152 1.65 26.36 -7.08
C THR A 152 1.61 24.88 -7.40
N ARG A 153 1.91 24.49 -8.64
CA ARG A 153 1.98 23.07 -9.04
C ARG A 153 3.00 22.29 -8.23
N ARG A 154 4.21 22.84 -8.02
CA ARG A 154 5.26 22.21 -7.19
C ARG A 154 4.82 22.05 -5.73
N GLN A 155 4.21 23.08 -5.15
CA GLN A 155 3.67 23.05 -3.79
C GLN A 155 2.57 21.97 -3.65
N LEU A 156 1.64 21.89 -4.61
CA LEU A 156 0.58 20.87 -4.61
C LEU A 156 1.12 19.45 -4.79
N SER A 157 2.11 19.25 -5.66
CA SER A 157 2.77 17.94 -5.82
C SER A 157 3.50 17.49 -4.55
N ALA A 158 4.14 18.41 -3.83
CA ALA A 158 4.79 18.10 -2.56
C ALA A 158 3.77 17.70 -1.48
N ARG A 159 2.62 18.39 -1.39
CA ARG A 159 1.51 18.00 -0.50
C ARG A 159 0.90 16.65 -0.85
N MET A 160 0.68 16.40 -2.14
CA MET A 160 0.24 15.09 -2.61
C MET A 160 1.20 13.99 -2.16
N SER A 161 2.51 14.23 -2.26
CA SER A 161 3.53 13.26 -1.83
C SER A 161 3.46 13.00 -0.33
N ASP A 162 3.35 14.03 0.50
CA ASP A 162 3.24 13.93 1.96
C ASP A 162 1.97 13.19 2.40
N ARG A 163 0.83 13.56 1.80
CA ARG A 163 -0.46 12.90 2.04
C ARG A 163 -0.46 11.43 1.60
N THR A 164 0.19 11.13 0.47
CA THR A 164 0.36 9.76 -0.01
C THR A 164 1.25 8.94 0.92
N ALA A 165 2.35 9.51 1.41
CA ALA A 165 3.22 8.84 2.39
C ALA A 165 2.45 8.50 3.67
N THR A 166 1.65 9.45 4.19
CA THR A 166 0.80 9.22 5.36
C THR A 166 -0.24 8.13 5.12
N TYR A 167 -0.87 8.11 3.94
CA TYR A 167 -1.80 7.04 3.55
C TYR A 167 -1.13 5.67 3.54
N LEU A 168 0.08 5.56 2.97
CA LEU A 168 0.82 4.29 2.93
C LEU A 168 1.21 3.81 4.33
N MET A 169 1.71 4.70 5.19
CA MET A 169 2.07 4.36 6.58
C MET A 169 0.85 3.89 7.39
N THR A 170 -0.26 4.64 7.31
CA THR A 170 -1.50 4.30 8.03
C THR A 170 -2.06 2.98 7.52
N SER A 171 -2.04 2.76 6.21
CA SER A 171 -2.45 1.51 5.59
C SER A 171 -1.59 0.33 6.03
N GLU A 172 -0.27 0.50 6.15
CA GLU A 172 0.62 -0.57 6.61
C GLU A 172 0.35 -0.91 8.07
N GLN A 173 0.10 0.10 8.91
CA GLN A 173 -0.29 -0.12 10.30
C GLN A 173 -1.60 -0.91 10.40
N SER A 174 -2.64 -0.52 9.63
CA SER A 174 -3.91 -1.26 9.62
C SER A 174 -3.76 -2.70 9.13
N PHE A 175 -2.79 -3.00 8.25
CA PHE A 175 -2.48 -4.37 7.87
C PHE A 175 -1.87 -5.18 9.03
N LYS A 176 -0.96 -4.58 9.80
CA LYS A 176 -0.38 -5.19 11.01
C LYS A 176 -1.47 -5.45 12.04
N ASP A 177 -2.31 -4.45 12.31
CA ASP A 177 -3.42 -4.56 13.27
C ASP A 177 -4.40 -5.69 12.89
N ALA A 178 -4.75 -5.81 11.60
CA ALA A 178 -5.59 -6.90 11.10
C ALA A 178 -4.93 -8.29 11.29
N THR A 179 -3.62 -8.38 11.09
CA THR A 179 -2.84 -9.61 11.29
C THR A 179 -2.81 -9.97 12.77
N ASP A 180 -2.51 -9.02 13.65
CA ASP A 180 -2.46 -9.22 15.10
C ASP A 180 -3.84 -9.60 15.64
N ALA A 181 -4.90 -8.95 15.17
CA ALA A 181 -6.27 -9.30 15.53
C ALA A 181 -6.63 -10.74 15.13
N HIS A 182 -6.21 -11.19 13.93
CA HIS A 182 -6.41 -12.57 13.52
C HIS A 182 -5.64 -13.55 14.42
N LEU A 183 -4.34 -13.32 14.65
CA LEU A 183 -3.51 -14.18 15.51
C LEU A 183 -4.10 -14.29 16.92
N ASN A 184 -4.56 -13.18 17.49
CA ASN A 184 -5.20 -13.16 18.81
C ASN A 184 -6.50 -13.97 18.83
N ARG A 185 -7.36 -13.85 17.80
CA ARG A 185 -8.59 -14.66 17.68
C ARG A 185 -8.28 -16.16 17.60
N MET A 186 -7.24 -16.53 16.87
CA MET A 186 -6.80 -17.92 16.73
C MET A 186 -6.23 -18.47 18.05
N ALA A 187 -5.38 -17.71 18.73
CA ALA A 187 -4.83 -18.10 20.03
C ALA A 187 -5.93 -18.25 21.10
N LEU A 188 -6.89 -17.32 21.17
CA LEU A 188 -8.03 -17.40 22.08
C LEU A 188 -8.90 -18.63 21.81
N MET A 189 -9.15 -18.96 20.55
CA MET A 189 -9.86 -20.18 20.16
C MET A 189 -9.09 -21.43 20.61
N ASP A 190 -7.77 -21.50 20.39
CA ASP A 190 -6.97 -22.64 20.80
C ASP A 190 -6.95 -22.83 22.32
N ARG A 191 -6.94 -21.75 23.09
CA ARG A 191 -7.11 -21.80 24.55
C ARG A 191 -8.48 -22.36 24.93
N GLN A 192 -9.55 -21.87 24.30
CA GLN A 192 -10.93 -22.29 24.59
C GLN A 192 -11.12 -23.80 24.39
N TYR A 193 -10.47 -24.39 23.39
CA TYR A 193 -10.59 -25.81 23.08
C TYR A 193 -9.39 -26.65 23.57
N ASN A 194 -8.49 -26.05 24.34
CA ASN A 194 -7.28 -26.70 24.88
C ASN A 194 -6.46 -27.43 23.80
N VAL A 195 -6.27 -26.79 22.65
CA VAL A 195 -5.57 -27.36 21.49
C VAL A 195 -4.09 -27.55 21.79
N CYS A 196 -3.46 -26.59 22.47
CA CYS A 196 -2.04 -26.60 22.79
C CYS A 196 -1.58 -27.75 23.68
N ALA A 197 -2.48 -28.32 24.50
CA ALA A 197 -2.16 -29.52 25.27
C ALA A 197 -1.99 -30.78 24.40
N ARG A 198 -2.46 -30.72 23.15
CA ARG A 198 -2.51 -31.86 22.20
C ARG A 198 -1.58 -31.64 21.01
N LYS A 199 -1.37 -30.38 20.62
CA LYS A 199 -0.65 -29.99 19.41
C LYS A 199 0.40 -28.92 19.74
N PRO A 200 1.71 -29.21 19.57
CA PRO A 200 2.78 -28.27 19.90
C PRO A 200 2.89 -27.09 18.92
N ASP A 201 2.23 -27.16 17.78
CA ASP A 201 2.14 -26.15 16.72
C ASP A 201 0.83 -25.32 16.80
N CYS A 202 0.17 -25.31 17.96
CA CYS A 202 -1.03 -24.53 18.19
C CYS A 202 -0.78 -23.00 18.08
N TRP A 203 -1.84 -22.24 17.85
CA TRP A 203 -1.80 -20.78 17.66
C TRP A 203 -1.42 -20.01 18.92
N ASP A 204 -1.61 -20.60 20.10
CA ASP A 204 -1.22 -20.03 21.38
C ASP A 204 0.13 -20.57 21.90
N ALA A 205 0.88 -21.29 21.05
CA ALA A 205 2.21 -21.76 21.42
C ALA A 205 3.17 -20.56 21.61
N PRO A 206 4.06 -20.59 22.62
CA PRO A 206 5.09 -19.57 22.76
C PRO A 206 5.98 -19.55 21.50
N VAL A 207 6.26 -18.35 20.97
CA VAL A 207 7.23 -18.20 19.88
C VAL A 207 8.58 -18.70 20.37
N LYS A 208 9.14 -19.73 19.72
CA LYS A 208 10.51 -20.19 19.97
C LYS A 208 11.47 -19.06 19.60
N LYS A 209 12.16 -18.51 20.61
CA LYS A 209 13.23 -17.52 20.43
C LYS A 209 14.50 -18.18 19.91
#